data_AF-A0A378IEK4-F1
#
_entry.id   AF-A0A378IEK4-F1
#
_cell.length_a   1.000
_cell.length_b   1.000
_cell.length_c   1.000
_cell.angle_alpha   90.00
_cell.angle_beta   90.00
_cell.angle_gamma   90.00
#
_symmetry.space_group_name_H-M   'P 1'
#
loop_
_entity.id
_entity.type
_entity.pdbx_description
1 polymer ?
#
loop_
_entity_poly.entity_id
_entity_poly.type
_entity_poly.pdbx_seq_one_letter_code
_entity_poly.pdbx_strand_id
1 'polypeptide(L)'
;MPKFFVFLVLSFFSSLALASENQILAPGGFSLLQQFSIIELCWMSLTVCFFIFFFIKFDKFAVTYGPEILTTMGIVGCFACIAWALLHFNSENITASIPFLLNGIKTAFCSSFIGVSGALLIRGKHKFSKVDFHKINETAPASMDDLVKEIANLRRTLSGDEEGSLISQIKMLRQDSNDQQKKLQESFDNFAKHMVENNQKAFIEALKEAIRDFNQNLTEQFGENFKHLNQSVEKLIIWQEQYKHELETIKQYQSQFSNDMKQSADAFATVVEHAKQFTDIAQNLKILLNSMDKQKDVLFVQEKALSELLSTMKDHIPEFSSSTQKMITEISEGVKLVQLETTKIISNYGTEIKSINNEMKNALADVLKEAQNSFSVGIKNNMEMIQEAIINVESQTTDIIKNHSVQLQSTQAEMKNVLVDGITKSQQEVTAGLQENAKIIREGVLALDKELEKGLTDSLTSLGKQLASLSEKFVSDYLPLTERLREVVRLARNNEAA
;
A
#
# COMPACT_ATOMS: atom_id res chain seq x y z
N MET A 1 2.93 -52.23 28.03
CA MET A 1 2.21 -52.05 26.76
C MET A 1 3.11 -51.70 25.53
N PRO A 2 4.40 -52.11 25.41
CA PRO A 2 5.24 -51.58 24.31
C PRO A 2 4.91 -52.16 22.92
N LYS A 3 4.51 -53.44 22.82
CA LYS A 3 4.38 -54.15 21.53
C LYS A 3 3.27 -53.60 20.62
N PHE A 4 2.17 -53.09 21.19
CA PHE A 4 1.01 -52.60 20.41
C PHE A 4 1.33 -51.31 19.65
N PHE A 5 2.09 -50.40 20.27
CA PHE A 5 2.47 -49.12 19.65
C PHE A 5 3.55 -49.29 18.57
N VAL A 6 4.50 -50.21 18.77
CA VAL A 6 5.50 -50.57 17.75
C VAL A 6 4.83 -51.17 16.51
N PHE A 7 3.77 -51.98 16.68
CA PHE A 7 2.99 -52.52 15.57
C PHE A 7 2.31 -51.42 14.76
N LEU A 8 1.71 -50.42 15.44
CA LEU A 8 1.05 -49.26 14.79
C LEU A 8 2.02 -48.44 13.93
N VAL A 9 3.25 -48.22 14.41
CA VAL A 9 4.29 -47.48 13.68
C VAL A 9 4.84 -48.31 12.50
N LEU A 10 5.01 -49.63 12.65
CA LEU A 10 5.41 -50.50 11.56
C LEU A 10 4.35 -50.59 10.45
N SER A 11 3.05 -50.61 10.79
CA SER A 11 1.99 -50.50 9.77
C SER A 11 2.05 -49.17 9.00
N PHE A 12 2.39 -48.06 9.68
CA PHE A 12 2.53 -46.75 9.05
C PHE A 12 3.67 -46.70 8.01
N PHE A 13 4.83 -47.28 8.33
CA PHE A 13 5.95 -47.38 7.38
C PHE A 13 5.67 -48.38 6.26
N SER A 14 5.01 -49.51 6.55
CA SER A 14 4.68 -50.51 5.54
C SER A 14 3.66 -50.02 4.51
N SER A 15 2.75 -49.11 4.86
CA SER A 15 1.85 -48.47 3.89
C SER A 15 2.55 -47.41 3.03
N LEU A 16 3.60 -46.76 3.55
CA LEU A 16 4.27 -45.67 2.84
C LEU A 16 5.09 -46.17 1.64
N ALA A 17 5.65 -47.38 1.73
CA ALA A 17 6.41 -48.01 0.65
C ALA A 17 5.54 -48.52 -0.51
N LEU A 18 4.22 -48.64 -0.33
CA LEU A 18 3.28 -49.12 -1.35
C LEU A 18 2.54 -47.98 -2.08
N ALA A 19 2.76 -46.72 -1.68
CA ALA A 19 2.00 -45.57 -2.13
C ALA A 19 2.52 -44.91 -3.43
N SER A 20 3.59 -45.43 -4.04
CA SER A 20 4.11 -44.91 -5.32
C SER A 20 3.28 -45.36 -6.53
N GLU A 21 2.38 -46.33 -6.39
CA GLU A 21 1.77 -47.02 -7.53
C GLU A 21 0.30 -47.44 -7.29
N ASN A 22 -0.57 -46.52 -6.86
CA ASN A 22 -1.99 -46.43 -7.30
C ASN A 22 -2.75 -45.22 -6.72
N GLN A 23 -3.69 -44.67 -7.49
CA GLN A 23 -4.61 -43.60 -7.04
C GLN A 23 -5.94 -44.18 -6.52
N ILE A 24 -6.08 -44.42 -5.21
CA ILE A 24 -7.39 -44.73 -4.60
C ILE A 24 -7.60 -43.94 -3.29
N LEU A 25 -8.85 -43.50 -3.06
CA LEU A 25 -9.31 -42.75 -1.90
C LEU A 25 -9.01 -43.42 -0.55
N ALA A 26 -8.53 -42.64 0.42
CA ALA A 26 -8.52 -42.97 1.85
C ALA A 26 -8.91 -41.72 2.69
N PRO A 27 -9.74 -41.84 3.75
CA PRO A 27 -10.37 -40.69 4.38
C PRO A 27 -9.55 -39.99 5.48
N GLY A 28 -9.77 -38.68 5.62
CA GLY A 28 -9.54 -37.91 6.85
C GLY A 28 -8.11 -37.53 7.22
N GLY A 29 -7.17 -38.49 7.26
CA GLY A 29 -5.82 -38.27 7.78
C GLY A 29 -4.82 -37.71 6.76
N PHE A 30 -4.77 -38.30 5.55
CA PHE A 30 -3.72 -38.01 4.57
C PHE A 30 -3.87 -36.67 3.85
N SER A 31 -5.09 -36.14 3.73
CA SER A 31 -5.35 -34.84 3.09
C SER A 31 -4.74 -33.65 3.84
N LEU A 32 -4.50 -33.78 5.16
CA LEU A 32 -3.75 -32.78 5.94
C LEU A 32 -2.24 -32.83 5.65
N LEU A 33 -1.68 -34.03 5.46
CA LEU A 33 -0.26 -34.20 5.17
C LEU A 33 0.10 -33.72 3.75
N GLN A 34 -0.86 -33.76 2.82
CA GLN A 34 -0.72 -33.29 1.44
C GLN A 34 -0.63 -31.75 1.31
N GLN A 35 -0.71 -30.99 2.43
CA GLN A 35 -0.54 -29.53 2.46
C GLN A 35 0.90 -29.08 2.79
N PHE A 36 1.83 -30.00 3.03
CA PHE A 36 3.17 -29.69 3.54
C PHE A 36 4.28 -30.03 2.53
N SER A 37 5.38 -29.29 2.57
CA SER A 37 6.56 -29.60 1.76
C SER A 37 7.26 -30.86 2.25
N ILE A 38 7.87 -31.60 1.33
CA ILE A 38 8.62 -32.84 1.61
C ILE A 38 9.73 -32.59 2.64
N ILE A 39 10.38 -31.42 2.59
CA ILE A 39 11.45 -31.01 3.52
C ILE A 39 10.89 -30.85 4.95
N GLU A 40 9.71 -30.24 5.08
CA GLU A 40 9.05 -30.01 6.38
C GLU A 40 8.59 -31.34 6.98
N LEU A 41 7.97 -32.21 6.19
CA LEU A 41 7.57 -33.57 6.59
C LEU A 41 8.76 -34.39 7.09
N CYS A 42 9.92 -34.30 6.43
CA CYS A 42 11.16 -34.95 6.89
C CYS A 42 11.64 -34.41 8.25
N TRP A 43 11.64 -33.09 8.46
CA TRP A 43 12.03 -32.50 9.75
C TRP A 43 11.07 -32.87 10.88
N MET A 44 9.75 -32.87 10.61
CA MET A 44 8.73 -33.28 11.56
C MET A 44 8.83 -34.77 11.93
N SER A 45 9.12 -35.64 10.95
CA SER A 45 9.40 -37.06 11.22
C SER A 45 10.65 -37.24 12.09
N LEU A 46 11.70 -36.45 11.85
CA LEU A 46 12.94 -36.49 12.63
C LEU A 46 12.71 -36.10 14.11
N THR A 47 11.97 -35.02 14.38
CA THR A 47 11.66 -34.59 15.77
C THR A 47 10.82 -35.63 16.52
N VAL A 48 9.84 -36.24 15.85
CA VAL A 48 9.02 -37.34 16.40
C VAL A 48 9.86 -38.60 16.68
N CYS A 49 10.80 -38.95 15.81
CA CYS A 49 11.74 -40.05 16.05
C CYS A 49 12.61 -39.82 17.31
N PHE A 50 13.14 -38.61 17.50
CA PHE A 50 13.88 -38.27 18.72
C PHE A 50 13.01 -38.33 19.98
N PHE A 51 11.77 -37.84 19.92
CA PHE A 51 10.82 -37.95 21.02
C PHE A 51 10.56 -39.42 21.41
N ILE A 52 10.28 -40.29 20.42
CA ILE A 52 10.03 -41.72 20.64
C ILE A 52 11.28 -42.39 21.24
N PHE A 53 12.48 -42.07 20.75
CA PHE A 53 13.74 -42.60 21.28
C PHE A 53 13.92 -42.27 22.77
N PHE A 54 13.79 -40.99 23.17
CA PHE A 54 13.92 -40.58 24.58
C PHE A 54 12.76 -41.08 25.46
N PHE A 55 11.56 -41.25 24.90
CA PHE A 55 10.42 -41.79 25.65
C PHE A 55 10.56 -43.30 25.95
N ILE A 56 11.22 -44.05 25.06
CA ILE A 56 11.53 -45.47 25.23
C ILE A 56 12.77 -45.67 26.12
N LYS A 57 13.92 -45.05 25.79
CA LYS A 57 15.12 -45.07 26.65
C LYS A 57 15.04 -44.00 27.73
N PHE A 58 14.15 -44.21 28.70
CA PHE A 58 13.91 -43.32 29.83
C PHE A 58 15.01 -43.44 30.92
N ASP A 59 16.24 -43.15 30.53
CA ASP A 59 17.47 -43.17 31.35
C ASP A 59 17.79 -41.76 31.89
N LYS A 60 18.73 -41.63 32.84
CA LYS A 60 19.14 -40.37 33.46
C LYS A 60 19.52 -39.29 32.42
N PHE A 61 20.16 -39.69 31.33
CA PHE A 61 20.47 -38.78 30.21
C PHE A 61 19.20 -38.24 29.52
N ALA A 62 18.23 -39.12 29.23
CA ALA A 62 16.99 -38.75 28.54
C ALA A 62 16.06 -37.90 29.43
N VAL A 63 16.10 -38.10 30.75
CA VAL A 63 15.37 -37.27 31.72
C VAL A 63 15.96 -35.86 31.81
N THR A 64 17.28 -35.73 31.89
CA THR A 64 17.96 -34.43 32.02
C THR A 64 17.96 -33.65 30.70
N TYR A 65 18.50 -34.23 29.63
CA TYR A 65 18.79 -33.51 28.37
C TYR A 65 17.72 -33.71 27.29
N GLY A 66 16.93 -34.79 27.35
CA GLY A 66 15.87 -35.07 26.37
C GLY A 66 14.87 -33.92 26.20
N PRO A 67 14.37 -33.27 27.29
CA PRO A 67 13.49 -32.11 27.17
C PRO A 67 14.15 -30.91 26.47
N GLU A 68 15.41 -30.64 26.78
CA GLU A 68 16.18 -29.49 26.30
C GLU A 68 16.53 -29.62 24.80
N ILE A 69 16.98 -30.81 24.39
CA ILE A 69 17.23 -31.16 23.00
C ILE A 69 15.94 -31.04 22.18
N LEU A 70 14.82 -31.56 22.69
CA LEU A 70 13.56 -31.57 21.95
C LEU A 70 12.93 -30.17 21.82
N THR A 71 13.04 -29.31 22.85
CA THR A 71 12.67 -27.89 22.71
C THR A 71 13.55 -27.18 21.69
N THR A 72 14.87 -27.40 21.73
CA THR A 72 15.82 -26.76 20.80
C THR A 72 15.53 -27.17 19.35
N MET A 73 15.26 -28.46 19.11
CA MET A 73 14.93 -28.98 17.77
C MET A 73 13.62 -28.39 17.21
N GLY A 74 12.61 -28.17 18.07
CA GLY A 74 11.36 -27.51 17.68
C GLY A 74 11.53 -26.01 17.39
N ILE A 75 12.39 -25.32 18.16
CA ILE A 75 12.73 -23.91 17.94
C ILE A 75 13.51 -23.73 16.63
N VAL A 76 14.52 -24.56 16.37
CA VAL A 76 15.29 -24.55 15.11
C VAL A 76 14.39 -24.82 13.90
N GLY A 77 13.49 -25.80 13.99
CA GLY A 77 12.50 -26.07 12.95
C GLY A 77 11.56 -24.90 12.68
N CYS A 78 11.09 -24.22 13.74
CA CYS A 78 10.27 -23.01 13.62
C CYS A 78 10.97 -21.90 12.83
N PHE A 79 12.21 -21.57 13.19
CA PHE A 79 13.00 -20.56 12.46
C PHE A 79 13.32 -20.98 11.02
N ALA A 80 13.61 -22.25 10.77
CA ALA A 80 13.89 -22.76 9.42
C ALA A 80 12.68 -22.63 8.48
N CYS A 81 11.47 -22.98 8.95
CA CYS A 81 10.22 -22.83 8.18
C CYS A 81 9.92 -21.36 7.85
N ILE A 82 10.07 -20.45 8.82
CA ILE A 82 9.85 -19.01 8.60
C ILE A 82 10.89 -18.43 7.62
N ALA A 83 12.17 -18.79 7.76
CA ALA A 83 13.22 -18.36 6.85
C ALA A 83 12.97 -18.84 5.42
N TRP A 84 12.56 -20.11 5.23
CA TRP A 84 12.22 -20.65 3.91
C TRP A 84 11.03 -19.94 3.28
N ALA A 85 10.01 -19.59 4.08
CA ALA A 85 8.84 -18.84 3.61
C ALA A 85 9.18 -17.41 3.20
N LEU A 86 10.07 -16.73 3.93
CA LEU A 86 10.56 -15.39 3.58
C LEU A 86 11.45 -15.41 2.32
N LEU A 87 12.24 -16.46 2.09
CA LEU A 87 13.02 -16.62 0.84
C LEU A 87 12.15 -16.77 -0.42
N HIS A 88 10.87 -17.15 -0.27
CA HIS A 88 9.90 -17.25 -1.36
C HIS A 88 8.90 -16.07 -1.39
N PHE A 89 9.10 -15.04 -0.56
CA PHE A 89 8.24 -13.86 -0.53
C PHE A 89 8.67 -12.84 -1.58
N ASN A 90 7.82 -12.55 -2.57
CA ASN A 90 8.09 -11.53 -3.58
C ASN A 90 7.44 -10.19 -3.19
N SER A 91 8.27 -9.17 -2.95
CA SER A 91 7.86 -7.80 -2.63
C SER A 91 7.08 -7.09 -3.75
N GLU A 92 7.25 -7.50 -5.01
CA GLU A 92 6.54 -6.94 -6.16
C GLU A 92 5.11 -7.50 -6.31
N ASN A 93 4.83 -8.67 -5.73
CA ASN A 93 3.51 -9.30 -5.75
C ASN A 93 3.14 -9.88 -4.37
N ILE A 94 2.85 -8.96 -3.45
CA ILE A 94 2.47 -9.24 -2.06
C ILE A 94 1.23 -10.16 -2.02
N THR A 95 0.23 -9.90 -2.86
CA THR A 95 -1.03 -10.67 -2.91
C THR A 95 -0.81 -12.14 -3.22
N ALA A 96 0.09 -12.48 -4.14
CA ALA A 96 0.47 -13.87 -4.43
C ALA A 96 1.36 -14.49 -3.35
N SER A 97 2.12 -13.69 -2.60
CA SER A 97 3.11 -14.16 -1.61
C SER A 97 2.52 -14.42 -0.22
N ILE A 98 1.45 -13.72 0.17
CA ILE A 98 0.78 -13.90 1.47
C ILE A 98 0.36 -15.37 1.76
N PRO A 99 -0.27 -16.12 0.83
CA PRO A 99 -0.65 -17.51 1.08
C PRO A 99 0.54 -18.44 1.37
N PHE A 100 1.69 -18.23 0.73
CA PHE A 100 2.91 -19.01 0.99
C PHE A 100 3.51 -18.69 2.36
N LEU A 101 3.54 -17.40 2.73
CA LEU A 101 4.01 -16.95 4.04
C LEU A 101 3.14 -17.53 5.17
N LEU A 102 1.82 -17.52 5.02
CA LEU A 102 0.88 -18.09 5.99
C LEU A 102 1.05 -19.61 6.15
N ASN A 103 1.30 -20.35 5.07
CA ASN A 103 1.58 -21.78 5.14
C ASN A 103 2.90 -22.08 5.87
N GLY A 104 3.97 -21.32 5.63
CA GLY A 104 5.25 -21.48 6.34
C GLY A 104 5.17 -21.13 7.84
N ILE A 105 4.32 -20.16 8.21
CA ILE A 105 4.05 -19.85 9.63
C ILE A 105 3.26 -20.99 10.29
N LYS A 106 2.30 -21.59 9.58
CA LYS A 106 1.52 -22.75 10.05
C LYS A 106 2.40 -23.97 10.32
N THR A 107 3.37 -24.27 9.45
CA THR A 107 4.32 -25.39 9.67
C THR A 107 5.34 -25.09 10.76
N ALA A 108 5.86 -23.86 10.83
CA ALA A 108 6.73 -23.41 11.91
C ALA A 108 6.12 -23.63 13.31
N PHE A 109 4.84 -23.26 13.47
CA PHE A 109 4.09 -23.45 14.71
C PHE A 109 3.94 -24.95 15.07
N CYS A 110 3.63 -25.81 14.10
CA CYS A 110 3.55 -27.25 14.31
C CYS A 110 4.90 -27.85 14.79
N SER A 111 6.03 -27.37 14.24
CA SER A 111 7.37 -27.83 14.63
C SER A 111 7.69 -27.48 16.09
N SER A 112 7.44 -26.23 16.48
CA SER A 112 7.59 -25.78 17.87
C SER A 112 6.67 -26.55 18.82
N PHE A 113 5.40 -26.74 18.43
CA PHE A 113 4.39 -27.42 19.26
C PHE A 113 4.77 -28.88 19.58
N ILE A 114 5.26 -29.65 18.61
CA ILE A 114 5.70 -31.04 18.87
C ILE A 114 6.95 -31.07 19.77
N GLY A 115 7.94 -30.20 19.52
CA GLY A 115 9.15 -30.11 20.34
C GLY A 115 8.87 -29.79 21.81
N VAL A 116 8.03 -28.78 22.06
CA VAL A 116 7.62 -28.37 23.42
C VAL A 116 6.74 -29.44 24.08
N SER A 117 5.76 -30.01 23.36
CA SER A 117 4.86 -31.02 23.92
C SER A 117 5.59 -32.29 24.34
N GLY A 118 6.52 -32.79 23.52
CA GLY A 118 7.32 -33.96 23.89
C GLY A 118 8.25 -33.72 25.08
N ALA A 119 8.82 -32.51 25.20
CA ALA A 119 9.64 -32.12 26.34
C ALA A 119 8.83 -32.05 27.65
N LEU A 120 7.60 -31.53 27.59
CA LEU A 120 6.66 -31.52 28.73
C LEU A 120 6.24 -32.94 29.14
N LEU A 121 6.00 -33.84 28.18
CA LEU A 121 5.66 -35.24 28.47
C LEU A 121 6.81 -35.99 29.17
N ILE A 122 8.07 -35.74 28.79
CA ILE A 122 9.24 -36.32 29.47
C ILE A 122 9.36 -35.78 30.91
N ARG A 123 9.24 -34.44 31.10
CA ARG A 123 9.27 -33.81 32.43
C ARG A 123 8.12 -34.26 33.34
N GLY A 124 6.92 -34.42 32.79
CA GLY A 124 5.76 -34.95 33.52
C GLY A 124 5.97 -36.39 33.98
N LYS A 125 6.42 -37.27 33.07
CA LYS A 125 6.74 -38.68 33.37
C LYS A 125 7.82 -38.82 34.46
N HIS A 126 8.80 -37.92 34.51
CA HIS A 126 9.77 -37.86 35.61
C HIS A 126 9.11 -37.51 36.95
N LYS A 127 8.28 -36.46 37.00
CA LYS A 127 7.62 -36.00 38.23
C LYS A 127 6.67 -37.04 38.87
N PHE A 128 6.14 -37.98 38.08
CA PHE A 128 5.33 -39.10 38.58
C PHE A 128 6.14 -40.33 39.04
N SER A 129 7.46 -40.35 38.87
CA SER A 129 8.32 -41.51 39.18
C SER A 129 9.15 -41.26 40.45
N LYS A 130 8.59 -41.56 41.63
CA LYS A 130 9.26 -41.37 42.94
C LYS A 130 10.60 -42.11 43.05
N VAL A 131 11.68 -41.36 43.25
CA VAL A 131 12.97 -41.84 43.78
C VAL A 131 13.58 -40.71 44.63
N ASP A 132 13.63 -40.91 45.95
CA ASP A 132 14.20 -39.96 46.91
C ASP A 132 15.26 -40.67 47.79
N PHE A 133 16.28 -39.93 48.25
CA PHE A 133 17.29 -40.41 49.20
C PHE A 133 17.37 -39.47 50.41
N HIS A 134 17.58 -40.01 51.61
CA HIS A 134 17.50 -39.32 52.91
C HIS A 134 18.74 -39.58 53.79
N LYS A 135 18.94 -38.77 54.83
CA LYS A 135 19.87 -39.03 55.95
C LYS A 135 19.36 -38.42 57.27
N ILE A 136 19.78 -38.97 58.41
CA ILE A 136 19.16 -38.86 59.75
C ILE A 136 20.27 -38.81 60.83
N ASN A 137 20.03 -38.27 62.05
CA ASN A 137 20.44 -38.86 63.37
C ASN A 137 20.14 -37.96 64.62
N GLU A 138 20.23 -38.57 65.82
CA GLU A 138 19.84 -38.08 67.17
C GLU A 138 20.87 -38.55 68.26
N THR A 139 20.77 -38.35 69.60
CA THR A 139 19.79 -37.65 70.50
C THR A 139 20.53 -36.65 71.45
N ALA A 140 20.53 -36.56 72.80
CA ALA A 140 19.94 -37.22 73.99
C ALA A 140 19.98 -36.25 75.24
N PRO A 141 19.22 -36.45 76.35
CA PRO A 141 19.12 -35.49 77.49
C PRO A 141 19.92 -35.84 78.78
N ALA A 142 19.97 -34.92 79.75
CA ALA A 142 20.73 -34.98 81.01
C ALA A 142 19.90 -34.74 82.31
N SER A 143 20.55 -34.71 83.49
CA SER A 143 19.96 -34.90 84.83
C SER A 143 19.55 -33.61 85.60
N MET A 144 18.92 -33.78 86.78
CA MET A 144 18.18 -32.75 87.54
C MET A 144 18.99 -31.83 88.47
N ASP A 145 20.21 -32.18 88.92
CA ASP A 145 20.90 -31.40 89.96
C ASP A 145 21.41 -30.02 89.48
N ASP A 146 21.81 -29.89 88.21
CA ASP A 146 22.16 -28.59 87.62
C ASP A 146 20.98 -27.60 87.64
N LEU A 147 19.74 -28.12 87.57
CA LEU A 147 18.51 -27.34 87.50
C LEU A 147 18.25 -26.58 88.81
N VAL A 148 18.58 -27.17 89.97
CA VAL A 148 18.49 -26.48 91.28
C VAL A 148 19.51 -25.37 91.39
N LYS A 149 20.73 -25.59 90.86
CA LYS A 149 21.83 -24.64 90.91
C LYS A 149 21.56 -23.42 90.03
N GLU A 150 21.02 -23.62 88.82
CA GLU A 150 20.69 -22.51 87.92
C GLU A 150 19.41 -21.75 88.30
N ILE A 151 18.43 -22.36 89.00
CA ILE A 151 17.30 -21.60 89.57
C ILE A 151 17.78 -20.50 90.55
N ALA A 152 18.84 -20.78 91.32
CA ALA A 152 19.42 -19.80 92.23
C ALA A 152 20.12 -18.64 91.48
N ASN A 153 20.84 -18.93 90.39
CA ASN A 153 21.41 -17.91 89.49
C ASN A 153 20.31 -17.07 88.82
N LEU A 154 19.28 -17.73 88.27
CA LEU A 154 18.19 -17.12 87.50
C LEU A 154 17.47 -16.04 88.31
N ARG A 155 17.20 -16.29 89.61
CA ARG A 155 16.58 -15.30 90.50
C ARG A 155 17.46 -14.04 90.66
N ARG A 156 18.79 -14.19 90.67
CA ARG A 156 19.72 -13.06 90.81
C ARG A 156 19.82 -12.24 89.51
N THR A 157 19.82 -12.87 88.34
CA THR A 157 19.81 -12.17 87.04
C THR A 157 18.44 -11.57 86.66
N LEU A 158 17.34 -12.07 87.23
CA LEU A 158 15.99 -11.50 87.02
C LEU A 158 15.73 -10.22 87.84
N SER A 159 16.31 -10.08 89.03
CA SER A 159 15.86 -9.11 90.05
C SER A 159 16.95 -8.19 90.63
N GLY A 160 18.18 -8.23 90.11
CA GLY A 160 19.24 -7.31 90.50
C GLY A 160 19.07 -5.90 89.91
N ASP A 161 19.55 -4.88 90.63
CA ASP A 161 19.67 -3.49 90.16
C ASP A 161 21.00 -3.24 89.41
N GLU A 162 21.81 -4.30 89.22
CA GLU A 162 23.02 -4.31 88.41
C GLU A 162 22.67 -4.31 86.91
N GLU A 163 23.47 -3.65 86.07
CA GLU A 163 23.19 -3.36 84.65
C GLU A 163 22.92 -4.61 83.78
N GLY A 164 23.36 -5.80 84.24
CA GLY A 164 23.13 -7.08 83.57
C GLY A 164 21.75 -7.70 83.77
N SER A 165 20.84 -7.12 84.57
CA SER A 165 19.53 -7.74 84.85
C SER A 165 18.61 -7.77 83.62
N LEU A 166 17.70 -8.75 83.57
CA LEU A 166 16.80 -8.91 82.41
C LEU A 166 15.89 -7.70 82.14
N ILE A 167 15.55 -6.92 83.17
CA ILE A 167 14.80 -5.66 83.01
C ILE A 167 15.68 -4.58 82.37
N SER A 168 16.96 -4.48 82.77
CA SER A 168 17.95 -3.61 82.13
C SER A 168 18.15 -4.01 80.66
N GLN A 169 18.31 -5.31 80.37
CA GLN A 169 18.45 -5.82 79.01
C GLN A 169 17.22 -5.54 78.13
N ILE A 170 15.99 -5.68 78.66
CA ILE A 170 14.76 -5.33 77.93
C ILE A 170 14.66 -3.82 77.66
N LYS A 171 15.11 -2.98 78.61
CA LYS A 171 15.20 -1.52 78.43
C LYS A 171 16.22 -1.16 77.33
N MET A 172 17.40 -1.78 77.36
CA MET A 172 18.43 -1.61 76.32
C MET A 172 17.96 -2.12 74.95
N LEU A 173 17.27 -3.27 74.87
CA LEU A 173 16.69 -3.78 73.62
C LEU A 173 15.62 -2.84 73.04
N ARG A 174 14.78 -2.22 73.88
CA ARG A 174 13.83 -1.19 73.41
C ARG A 174 14.55 0.08 72.92
N GLN A 175 15.64 0.47 73.58
CA GLN A 175 16.43 1.63 73.17
C GLN A 175 17.18 1.37 71.86
N ASP A 176 17.85 0.21 71.72
CA ASP A 176 18.54 -0.17 70.48
C ASP A 176 17.54 -0.42 69.33
N SER A 177 16.35 -0.99 69.60
CA SER A 177 15.28 -1.09 68.61
C SER A 177 14.82 0.29 68.12
N ASN A 178 14.71 1.29 69.01
CA ASN A 178 14.37 2.66 68.62
C ASN A 178 15.52 3.33 67.84
N ASP A 179 16.77 3.14 68.25
CA ASP A 179 17.94 3.68 67.55
C ASP A 179 18.16 3.01 66.19
N GLN A 180 17.89 1.71 66.06
CA GLN A 180 17.86 1.01 64.77
C GLN A 180 16.72 1.52 63.88
N GLN A 181 15.51 1.72 64.43
CA GLN A 181 14.39 2.29 63.67
C GLN A 181 14.68 3.73 63.22
N LYS A 182 15.36 4.54 64.04
CA LYS A 182 15.80 5.89 63.68
C LYS A 182 16.90 5.87 62.61
N LYS A 183 17.92 5.01 62.75
CA LYS A 183 18.96 4.81 61.71
C LYS A 183 18.37 4.31 60.40
N LEU A 184 17.34 3.46 60.45
CA LEU A 184 16.60 2.99 59.28
C LEU A 184 15.84 4.13 58.60
N GLN A 185 15.18 5.00 59.37
CA GLN A 185 14.54 6.20 58.84
C GLN A 185 15.56 7.17 58.21
N GLU A 186 16.66 7.47 58.90
CA GLU A 186 17.75 8.30 58.37
C GLU A 186 18.39 7.70 57.11
N SER A 187 18.44 6.37 57.00
CA SER A 187 18.88 5.66 55.79
C SER A 187 17.85 5.75 54.66
N PHE A 188 16.54 5.64 54.96
CA PHE A 188 15.47 5.82 53.98
C PHE A 188 15.40 7.25 53.44
N ASP A 189 15.57 8.27 54.28
CA ASP A 189 15.57 9.66 53.84
C ASP A 189 16.78 9.96 52.93
N ASN A 190 17.97 9.45 53.26
CA ASN A 190 19.14 9.54 52.38
C ASN A 190 18.96 8.75 51.08
N PHE A 191 18.37 7.55 51.13
CA PHE A 191 18.06 6.75 49.95
C PHE A 191 17.05 7.44 49.04
N ALA A 192 15.96 7.99 49.59
CA ALA A 192 14.97 8.75 48.83
C ALA A 192 15.59 10.01 48.19
N LYS A 193 16.42 10.74 48.93
CA LYS A 193 17.15 11.91 48.40
C LYS A 193 18.09 11.54 47.25
N HIS A 194 18.89 10.49 47.40
CA HIS A 194 19.78 10.01 46.34
C HIS A 194 19.02 9.41 45.15
N MET A 195 17.87 8.75 45.37
CA MET A 195 17.00 8.27 44.30
C MET A 195 16.42 9.43 43.49
N VAL A 196 15.93 10.49 44.14
CA VAL A 196 15.43 11.69 43.45
C VAL A 196 16.57 12.37 42.68
N GLU A 197 17.73 12.59 43.29
CA GLU A 197 18.87 13.20 42.61
C GLU A 197 19.36 12.36 41.41
N ASN A 198 19.48 11.05 41.55
CA ASN A 198 20.00 10.18 40.48
C ASN A 198 18.98 10.01 39.35
N ASN A 199 17.69 9.85 39.67
CA ASN A 199 16.64 9.78 38.64
C ASN A 199 16.50 11.12 37.90
N GLN A 200 16.59 12.25 38.61
CA GLN A 200 16.56 13.57 37.97
C GLN A 200 17.78 13.80 37.07
N LYS A 201 18.99 13.41 37.52
CA LYS A 201 20.21 13.48 36.69
C LYS A 201 20.09 12.59 35.46
N ALA A 202 19.73 11.32 35.63
CA ALA A 202 19.57 10.36 34.52
C ALA A 202 18.50 10.81 33.50
N PHE A 203 17.38 11.37 33.96
CA PHE A 203 16.34 11.91 33.09
C PHE A 203 16.81 13.16 32.32
N ILE A 204 17.55 14.07 32.98
CA ILE A 204 18.12 15.26 32.31
C ILE A 204 19.20 14.88 31.30
N GLU A 205 20.02 13.87 31.61
CA GLU A 205 21.06 13.37 30.69
C GLU A 205 20.44 12.72 29.45
N ALA A 206 19.48 11.80 29.64
CA ALA A 206 18.75 11.15 28.54
C ALA A 206 17.93 12.16 27.70
N LEU A 207 17.35 13.19 28.33
CA LEU A 207 16.65 14.26 27.62
C LEU A 207 17.62 15.14 26.81
N LYS A 208 18.81 15.45 27.34
CA LYS A 208 19.87 16.15 26.58
C LYS A 208 20.37 15.33 25.40
N GLU A 209 20.58 14.03 25.60
CA GLU A 209 21.03 13.10 24.57
C GLU A 209 19.99 13.00 23.45
N ALA A 210 18.71 12.79 23.79
CA ALA A 210 17.61 12.79 22.84
C ALA A 210 17.46 14.13 22.07
N ILE A 211 17.63 15.29 22.75
CA ILE A 211 17.60 16.61 22.09
C ILE A 211 18.83 16.81 21.18
N ARG A 212 20.00 16.29 21.57
CA ARG A 212 21.22 16.35 20.76
C ARG A 212 21.10 15.50 19.51
N ASP A 213 20.65 14.25 19.65
CA ASP A 213 20.41 13.33 18.54
C ASP A 213 19.32 13.84 17.60
N PHE A 214 18.25 14.44 18.15
CA PHE A 214 17.22 15.11 17.36
C PHE A 214 17.80 16.27 16.54
N ASN A 215 18.57 17.17 17.17
CA ASN A 215 19.20 18.30 16.47
C ASN A 215 20.24 17.87 15.43
N GLN A 216 20.99 16.78 15.69
CA GLN A 216 21.93 16.23 14.72
C GLN A 216 21.20 15.61 13.52
N ASN A 217 20.18 14.78 13.75
CA ASN A 217 19.38 14.20 12.67
C ASN A 217 18.60 15.27 11.87
N LEU A 218 18.15 16.34 12.52
CA LEU A 218 17.52 17.49 11.85
C LEU A 218 18.54 18.24 10.97
N THR A 219 19.78 18.39 11.44
CA THR A 219 20.85 19.03 10.66
C THR A 219 21.29 18.16 9.47
N GLU A 220 21.53 16.88 9.68
CA GLU A 220 22.06 15.96 8.66
C GLU A 220 20.97 15.48 7.70
N GLN A 221 19.93 14.79 8.19
CA GLN A 221 18.95 14.12 7.33
C GLN A 221 18.03 15.13 6.63
N PHE A 222 17.52 16.14 7.34
CA PHE A 222 16.68 17.15 6.70
C PHE A 222 17.51 18.13 5.87
N GLY A 223 18.74 18.46 6.28
CA GLY A 223 19.66 19.31 5.53
C GLY A 223 20.00 18.75 4.13
N GLU A 224 20.44 17.49 4.04
CA GLU A 224 20.71 16.85 2.75
C GLU A 224 19.42 16.59 1.95
N ASN A 225 18.27 16.32 2.59
CA ASN A 225 16.99 16.25 1.88
C ASN A 225 16.58 17.60 1.26
N PHE A 226 16.73 18.73 1.96
CA PHE A 226 16.47 20.05 1.38
C PHE A 226 17.43 20.39 0.24
N LYS A 227 18.70 19.98 0.34
CA LYS A 227 19.70 20.12 -0.72
C LYS A 227 19.36 19.28 -1.97
N HIS A 228 18.92 18.03 -1.80
CA HIS A 228 18.44 17.19 -2.90
C HIS A 228 17.12 17.71 -3.50
N LEU A 229 16.21 18.25 -2.68
CA LEU A 229 15.01 18.93 -3.14
C LEU A 229 15.37 20.16 -4.00
N ASN A 230 16.30 20.99 -3.54
CA ASN A 230 16.76 22.16 -4.28
C ASN A 230 17.42 21.78 -5.62
N GLN A 231 18.28 20.75 -5.63
CA GLN A 231 18.85 20.18 -6.86
C GLN A 231 17.77 19.63 -7.82
N SER A 232 16.67 19.10 -7.29
CA SER A 232 15.56 18.58 -8.08
C SER A 232 14.72 19.71 -8.68
N VAL A 233 14.50 20.80 -7.94
CA VAL A 233 13.85 22.03 -8.42
C VAL A 233 14.71 22.75 -9.46
N GLU A 234 16.03 22.84 -9.26
CA GLU A 234 16.97 23.41 -10.23
C GLU A 234 16.93 22.63 -11.56
N LYS A 235 16.97 21.29 -11.51
CA LYS A 235 16.79 20.44 -12.70
C LYS A 235 15.43 20.63 -13.37
N LEU A 236 14.36 20.85 -12.60
CA LEU A 236 13.03 21.12 -13.14
C LEU A 236 12.97 22.48 -13.86
N ILE A 237 13.64 23.52 -13.36
CA ILE A 237 13.77 24.82 -14.02
C ILE A 237 14.59 24.69 -15.32
N ILE A 238 15.71 23.96 -15.30
CA ILE A 238 16.50 23.67 -16.50
C ILE A 238 15.65 22.94 -17.55
N TRP A 239 14.88 21.94 -17.13
CA TRP A 239 13.94 21.22 -18.00
C TRP A 239 12.82 22.12 -18.54
N GLN A 240 12.29 23.06 -17.75
CA GLN A 240 11.26 24.00 -18.22
C GLN A 240 11.77 24.91 -19.34
N GLU A 241 12.98 25.47 -19.22
CA GLU A 241 13.54 26.35 -20.27
C GLU A 241 13.92 25.55 -21.52
N GLN A 242 14.42 24.32 -21.37
CA GLN A 242 14.63 23.38 -22.49
C GLN A 242 13.30 23.03 -23.20
N TYR A 243 12.25 22.69 -22.45
CA TYR A 243 10.94 22.33 -22.98
C TYR A 243 10.26 23.50 -23.70
N LYS A 244 10.44 24.73 -23.20
CA LYS A 244 10.03 25.96 -23.88
C LYS A 244 10.72 26.13 -25.24
N HIS A 245 12.03 25.88 -25.32
CA HIS A 245 12.77 25.96 -26.59
C HIS A 245 12.34 24.90 -27.61
N GLU A 246 12.05 23.68 -27.15
CA GLU A 246 11.45 22.62 -27.98
C GLU A 246 10.05 23.03 -28.48
N LEU A 247 9.21 23.65 -27.65
CA LEU A 247 7.89 24.15 -28.07
C LEU A 247 8.00 25.27 -29.12
N GLU A 248 8.96 26.19 -29.00
CA GLU A 248 9.24 27.21 -30.02
C GLU A 248 9.70 26.57 -31.34
N THR A 249 10.55 25.54 -31.27
CA THR A 249 11.04 24.78 -32.43
C THR A 249 9.92 24.01 -33.13
N ILE A 250 9.07 23.31 -32.37
CA ILE A 250 7.88 22.60 -32.88
C ILE A 250 6.91 23.58 -33.55
N LYS A 251 6.66 24.74 -32.94
CA LYS A 251 5.83 25.80 -33.53
C LYS A 251 6.40 26.33 -34.85
N GLN A 252 7.72 26.48 -34.95
CA GLN A 252 8.38 26.89 -36.19
C GLN A 252 8.23 25.83 -37.28
N TYR A 253 8.47 24.55 -36.98
CA TYR A 253 8.24 23.46 -37.94
C TYR A 253 6.76 23.32 -38.35
N GLN A 254 5.81 23.50 -37.44
CA GLN A 254 4.38 23.46 -37.75
C GLN A 254 3.97 24.60 -38.70
N SER A 255 4.51 25.81 -38.48
CA SER A 255 4.31 26.95 -39.37
C SER A 255 4.89 26.71 -40.78
N GLN A 256 6.11 26.16 -40.85
CA GLN A 256 6.73 25.79 -42.12
C GLN A 256 5.93 24.69 -42.84
N PHE A 257 5.57 23.61 -42.15
CA PHE A 257 4.77 22.53 -42.72
C PHE A 257 3.42 23.03 -43.28
N SER A 258 2.77 23.99 -42.62
CA SER A 258 1.56 24.63 -43.13
C SER A 258 1.80 25.42 -44.43
N ASN A 259 2.95 26.07 -44.59
CA ASN A 259 3.33 26.75 -45.83
C ASN A 259 3.66 25.74 -46.94
N ASP A 260 4.40 24.68 -46.62
CA ASP A 260 4.87 23.68 -47.59
C ASP A 260 3.70 22.82 -48.09
N MET A 261 2.72 22.53 -47.22
CA MET A 261 1.43 21.94 -47.59
C MET A 261 0.61 22.86 -48.50
N LYS A 262 0.63 24.18 -48.28
CA LYS A 262 -0.03 25.15 -49.16
C LYS A 262 0.63 25.16 -50.55
N GLN A 263 1.96 25.26 -50.64
CA GLN A 263 2.66 25.16 -51.92
C GLN A 263 2.38 23.85 -52.64
N SER A 264 2.27 22.74 -51.90
CA SER A 264 1.89 21.44 -52.44
C SER A 264 0.47 21.45 -53.04
N ALA A 265 -0.50 22.12 -52.38
CA ALA A 265 -1.85 22.28 -52.90
C ALA A 265 -1.89 23.18 -54.16
N ASP A 266 -1.17 24.30 -54.16
CA ASP A 266 -1.06 25.21 -55.31
C ASP A 266 -0.40 24.51 -56.53
N ALA A 267 0.62 23.68 -56.27
CA ALA A 267 1.24 22.81 -57.29
C ALA A 267 0.28 21.74 -57.82
N PHE A 268 -0.49 21.07 -56.95
CA PHE A 268 -1.50 20.09 -57.37
C PHE A 268 -2.62 20.73 -58.22
N ALA A 269 -3.08 21.94 -57.86
CA ALA A 269 -4.04 22.69 -58.67
C ALA A 269 -3.49 22.99 -60.07
N THR A 270 -2.20 23.34 -60.17
CA THR A 270 -1.50 23.56 -61.45
C THR A 270 -1.43 22.27 -62.28
N VAL A 271 -1.18 21.11 -61.66
CA VAL A 271 -1.19 19.79 -62.34
C VAL A 271 -2.59 19.45 -62.86
N VAL A 272 -3.65 19.73 -62.11
CA VAL A 272 -5.04 19.50 -62.55
C VAL A 272 -5.41 20.38 -63.75
N GLU A 273 -5.04 21.65 -63.75
CA GLU A 273 -5.30 22.53 -64.91
C GLU A 273 -4.49 22.11 -66.15
N HIS A 274 -3.22 21.68 -66.00
CA HIS A 274 -2.47 21.10 -67.11
C HIS A 274 -3.10 19.79 -67.65
N ALA A 275 -3.65 18.94 -66.78
CA ALA A 275 -4.34 17.72 -67.20
C ALA A 275 -5.65 18.01 -67.98
N LYS A 276 -6.35 19.07 -67.60
CA LYS A 276 -7.51 19.60 -68.34
C LYS A 276 -7.09 20.14 -69.72
N GLN A 277 -6.05 20.98 -69.78
CA GLN A 277 -5.52 21.51 -71.05
C GLN A 277 -5.03 20.39 -71.98
N PHE A 278 -4.40 19.33 -71.45
CA PHE A 278 -4.04 18.14 -72.23
C PHE A 278 -5.27 17.43 -72.82
N THR A 279 -6.38 17.37 -72.07
CA THR A 279 -7.66 16.81 -72.54
C THR A 279 -8.26 17.65 -73.67
N ASP A 280 -8.25 18.98 -73.54
CA ASP A 280 -8.69 19.90 -74.60
C ASP A 280 -7.83 19.79 -75.86
N ILE A 281 -6.50 19.67 -75.72
CA ILE A 281 -5.56 19.43 -76.83
C ILE A 281 -5.85 18.08 -77.51
N ALA A 282 -6.09 17.00 -76.75
CA ALA A 282 -6.42 15.69 -77.29
C ALA A 282 -7.77 15.71 -78.05
N GLN A 283 -8.76 16.46 -77.56
CA GLN A 283 -10.05 16.63 -78.23
C GLN A 283 -9.92 17.45 -79.53
N ASN A 284 -9.10 18.51 -79.51
CA ASN A 284 -8.78 19.28 -80.72
C ASN A 284 -8.00 18.44 -81.75
N LEU A 285 -7.08 17.58 -81.30
CA LEU A 285 -6.36 16.64 -82.17
C LEU A 285 -7.32 15.63 -82.83
N LYS A 286 -8.33 15.14 -82.10
CA LYS A 286 -9.40 14.28 -82.65
C LYS A 286 -10.25 15.01 -83.69
N ILE A 287 -10.58 16.29 -83.47
CA ILE A 287 -11.29 17.12 -84.46
C ILE A 287 -10.44 17.31 -85.72
N LEU A 288 -9.13 17.59 -85.56
CA LEU A 288 -8.19 17.71 -86.67
C LEU A 288 -8.10 16.41 -87.48
N LEU A 289 -7.98 15.25 -86.81
CA LEU A 289 -7.91 13.95 -87.47
C LEU A 289 -9.15 13.67 -88.33
N ASN A 290 -10.35 13.92 -87.77
CA ASN A 290 -11.63 13.79 -88.48
C ASN A 290 -11.75 14.80 -89.65
N SER A 291 -11.12 15.97 -89.54
CA SER A 291 -11.08 16.97 -90.61
C SER A 291 -10.14 16.55 -91.74
N MET A 292 -8.99 15.94 -91.42
CA MET A 292 -8.06 15.39 -92.40
C MET A 292 -8.64 14.19 -93.17
N ASP A 293 -9.39 13.31 -92.51
CA ASP A 293 -10.07 12.21 -93.19
C ASP A 293 -11.15 12.71 -94.16
N LYS A 294 -11.92 13.74 -93.77
CA LYS A 294 -12.83 14.45 -94.68
C LYS A 294 -12.10 15.16 -95.83
N GLN A 295 -10.93 15.77 -95.58
CA GLN A 295 -10.13 16.37 -96.64
C GLN A 295 -9.62 15.33 -97.63
N LYS A 296 -9.22 14.13 -97.17
CA LYS A 296 -8.85 13.01 -98.04
C LYS A 296 -10.01 12.60 -98.97
N ASP A 297 -11.22 12.48 -98.44
CA ASP A 297 -12.40 12.14 -99.26
C ASP A 297 -12.74 13.27 -100.25
N VAL A 298 -12.63 14.53 -99.83
CA VAL A 298 -12.78 15.70 -100.72
C VAL A 298 -11.70 15.72 -101.81
N LEU A 299 -10.45 15.38 -101.49
CA LEU A 299 -9.36 15.28 -102.47
C LEU A 299 -9.62 14.15 -103.48
N PHE A 300 -10.16 13.01 -103.06
CA PHE A 300 -10.53 11.91 -103.96
C PHE A 300 -11.69 12.31 -104.90
N VAL A 301 -12.66 13.08 -104.40
CA VAL A 301 -13.72 13.69 -105.24
C VAL A 301 -13.13 14.75 -106.18
N GLN A 302 -12.17 15.56 -105.74
CA GLN A 302 -11.50 16.56 -106.58
C GLN A 302 -10.59 15.94 -107.64
N GLU A 303 -9.89 14.83 -107.36
CA GLU A 303 -9.13 14.05 -108.33
C GLU A 303 -10.05 13.52 -109.44
N LYS A 304 -11.18 12.91 -109.05
CA LYS A 304 -12.19 12.44 -109.99
C LYS A 304 -12.79 13.59 -110.81
N ALA A 305 -13.17 14.69 -110.16
CA ALA A 305 -13.70 15.87 -110.82
C ALA A 305 -12.67 16.49 -111.79
N LEU A 306 -11.38 16.52 -111.44
CA LEU A 306 -10.32 17.00 -112.31
C LEU A 306 -10.10 16.07 -113.51
N SER A 307 -10.24 14.75 -113.35
CA SER A 307 -10.24 13.79 -114.45
C SER A 307 -11.42 14.01 -115.41
N GLU A 308 -12.61 14.27 -114.87
CA GLU A 308 -13.83 14.57 -115.62
C GLU A 308 -13.78 15.95 -116.32
N LEU A 309 -13.13 16.94 -115.67
CA LEU A 309 -12.81 18.25 -116.22
C LEU A 309 -11.79 18.13 -117.37
N LEU A 310 -10.71 17.35 -117.20
CA LEU A 310 -9.75 17.04 -118.26
C LEU A 310 -10.40 16.31 -119.45
N SER A 311 -11.42 15.49 -119.19
CA SER A 311 -12.21 14.84 -120.25
C SER A 311 -13.11 15.80 -121.02
N THR A 312 -13.59 16.88 -120.41
CA THR A 312 -14.53 17.86 -121.01
C THR A 312 -13.84 19.11 -121.57
N MET A 313 -12.67 19.51 -121.03
CA MET A 313 -11.79 20.55 -121.59
C MET A 313 -11.35 20.26 -123.02
N LYS A 314 -11.36 18.98 -123.42
CA LYS A 314 -11.01 18.51 -124.76
C LYS A 314 -11.80 19.22 -125.88
N ASP A 315 -13.06 19.56 -125.63
CA ASP A 315 -14.01 19.94 -126.68
C ASP A 315 -14.41 21.44 -126.67
N HIS A 316 -14.09 22.21 -125.60
CA HIS A 316 -14.62 23.57 -125.37
C HIS A 316 -13.59 24.73 -125.39
N ILE A 317 -12.36 24.49 -125.86
CA ILE A 317 -11.27 25.50 -125.89
C ILE A 317 -11.65 26.86 -126.53
N PRO A 318 -12.43 26.96 -127.63
CA PRO A 318 -12.80 28.25 -128.22
C PRO A 318 -13.71 29.11 -127.33
N GLU A 319 -14.59 28.47 -126.56
CA GLU A 319 -15.63 29.11 -125.75
C GLU A 319 -15.04 29.83 -124.52
N PHE A 320 -13.94 29.27 -124.00
CA PHE A 320 -13.14 29.84 -122.91
C PHE A 320 -12.64 31.27 -123.20
N SER A 321 -12.28 31.58 -124.46
CA SER A 321 -11.79 32.90 -124.86
C SER A 321 -12.88 33.98 -124.76
N SER A 322 -14.07 33.68 -125.27
CA SER A 322 -15.25 34.56 -125.18
C SER A 322 -15.67 34.79 -123.71
N SER A 323 -15.75 33.71 -122.94
CA SER A 323 -16.07 33.76 -121.51
C SER A 323 -15.06 34.56 -120.70
N THR A 324 -13.75 34.44 -121.00
CA THR A 324 -12.70 35.21 -120.32
C THR A 324 -12.87 36.71 -120.52
N GLN A 325 -13.16 37.15 -121.75
CA GLN A 325 -13.35 38.58 -122.04
C GLN A 325 -14.59 39.15 -121.33
N LYS A 326 -15.66 38.36 -121.24
CA LYS A 326 -16.89 38.72 -120.49
C LYS A 326 -16.64 38.77 -118.99
N MET A 327 -15.93 37.76 -118.46
CA MET A 327 -15.53 37.64 -117.06
C MET A 327 -14.66 38.82 -116.60
N ILE A 328 -13.76 39.34 -117.44
CA ILE A 328 -12.95 40.54 -117.11
C ILE A 328 -13.83 41.78 -116.90
N THR A 329 -14.88 41.96 -117.72
CA THR A 329 -15.83 43.07 -117.58
C THR A 329 -16.73 42.88 -116.34
N GLU A 330 -17.31 41.69 -116.17
CA GLU A 330 -18.19 41.36 -115.05
C GLU A 330 -17.45 41.37 -113.70
N ILE A 331 -16.15 41.00 -113.66
CA ILE A 331 -15.27 41.21 -112.48
C ILE A 331 -15.03 42.70 -112.21
N SER A 332 -14.87 43.54 -113.23
CA SER A 332 -14.62 44.98 -113.03
C SER A 332 -15.81 45.70 -112.37
N GLU A 333 -17.03 45.31 -112.72
CA GLU A 333 -18.25 45.80 -112.05
C GLU A 333 -18.48 45.10 -110.71
N GLY A 334 -18.24 43.78 -110.65
CA GLY A 334 -18.32 42.98 -109.44
C GLY A 334 -17.38 43.48 -108.33
N VAL A 335 -16.16 43.91 -108.66
CA VAL A 335 -15.19 44.48 -107.69
C VAL A 335 -15.72 45.80 -107.10
N LYS A 336 -16.40 46.66 -107.88
CA LYS A 336 -17.04 47.86 -107.34
C LYS A 336 -18.20 47.53 -106.40
N LEU A 337 -19.02 46.54 -106.79
CA LEU A 337 -20.14 46.06 -105.97
C LEU A 337 -19.64 45.43 -104.67
N VAL A 338 -18.61 44.59 -104.73
CA VAL A 338 -17.91 44.00 -103.58
C VAL A 338 -17.29 45.07 -102.70
N GLN A 339 -16.66 46.12 -103.25
CA GLN A 339 -16.07 47.19 -102.44
C GLN A 339 -17.15 48.03 -101.71
N LEU A 340 -18.30 48.25 -102.35
CA LEU A 340 -19.44 48.96 -101.75
C LEU A 340 -20.11 48.12 -100.65
N GLU A 341 -20.40 46.84 -100.90
CA GLU A 341 -20.95 45.94 -99.87
C GLU A 341 -19.91 45.61 -98.78
N THR A 342 -18.61 45.53 -99.07
CA THR A 342 -17.57 45.38 -98.04
C THR A 342 -17.56 46.58 -97.09
N THR A 343 -17.70 47.80 -97.62
CA THR A 343 -17.80 49.03 -96.81
C THR A 343 -19.04 49.00 -95.91
N LYS A 344 -20.17 48.50 -96.44
CA LYS A 344 -21.45 48.34 -95.74
C LYS A 344 -21.40 47.23 -94.67
N ILE A 345 -20.75 46.10 -94.96
CA ILE A 345 -20.46 45.01 -94.02
C ILE A 345 -19.56 45.51 -92.88
N ILE A 346 -18.48 46.25 -93.17
CA ILE A 346 -17.61 46.85 -92.16
C ILE A 346 -18.38 47.84 -91.27
N SER A 347 -19.29 48.63 -91.85
CA SER A 347 -20.17 49.53 -91.09
C SER A 347 -21.11 48.76 -90.17
N ASN A 348 -21.76 47.70 -90.67
CA ASN A 348 -22.66 46.85 -89.90
C ASN A 348 -21.93 46.12 -88.76
N TYR A 349 -20.75 45.54 -89.01
CA TYR A 349 -19.87 44.99 -87.97
C TYR A 349 -19.52 46.04 -86.91
N GLY A 350 -19.27 47.29 -87.32
CA GLY A 350 -19.03 48.41 -86.41
C GLY A 350 -20.22 48.77 -85.52
N THR A 351 -21.46 48.47 -85.95
CA THR A 351 -22.67 48.59 -85.12
C THR A 351 -22.95 47.34 -84.27
N GLU A 352 -22.77 46.13 -84.81
CA GLU A 352 -22.96 44.88 -84.06
C GLU A 352 -21.96 44.75 -82.91
N ILE A 353 -20.68 45.05 -83.14
CA ILE A 353 -19.65 45.06 -82.09
C ILE A 353 -19.99 46.08 -80.99
N LYS A 354 -20.68 47.19 -81.30
CA LYS A 354 -21.18 48.12 -80.28
C LYS A 354 -22.39 47.57 -79.51
N SER A 355 -23.29 46.83 -80.15
CA SER A 355 -24.39 46.14 -79.46
C SER A 355 -23.84 45.07 -78.52
N ILE A 356 -22.98 44.18 -79.03
CA ILE A 356 -22.33 43.11 -78.28
C ILE A 356 -21.54 43.65 -77.07
N ASN A 357 -20.82 44.77 -77.21
CA ASN A 357 -20.13 45.39 -76.06
C ASN A 357 -21.10 45.95 -75.00
N ASN A 358 -22.24 46.53 -75.40
CA ASN A 358 -23.26 46.98 -74.45
C ASN A 358 -23.97 45.80 -73.77
N GLU A 359 -24.32 44.77 -74.52
CA GLU A 359 -24.93 43.53 -74.00
C GLU A 359 -23.99 42.81 -73.03
N MET A 360 -22.71 42.64 -73.40
CA MET A 360 -21.69 42.05 -72.53
C MET A 360 -21.45 42.89 -71.26
N LYS A 361 -21.47 44.22 -71.38
CA LYS A 361 -21.37 45.14 -70.22
C LYS A 361 -22.57 45.00 -69.28
N ASN A 362 -23.78 44.88 -69.82
CA ASN A 362 -24.99 44.69 -69.01
C ASN A 362 -24.98 43.32 -68.34
N ALA A 363 -24.69 42.24 -69.07
CA ALA A 363 -24.58 40.89 -68.54
C ALA A 363 -23.51 40.79 -67.43
N LEU A 364 -22.36 41.47 -67.59
CA LEU A 364 -21.32 41.54 -66.56
C LEU A 364 -21.80 42.30 -65.31
N ALA A 365 -22.57 43.38 -65.48
CA ALA A 365 -23.15 44.13 -64.36
C ALA A 365 -24.21 43.31 -63.60
N ASP A 366 -25.05 42.55 -64.32
CA ASP A 366 -26.05 41.67 -63.72
C ASP A 366 -25.38 40.48 -62.99
N VAL A 367 -24.34 39.87 -63.56
CA VAL A 367 -23.55 38.81 -62.89
C VAL A 367 -22.86 39.35 -61.62
N LEU A 368 -22.29 40.55 -61.66
CA LEU A 368 -21.69 41.19 -60.48
C LEU A 368 -22.73 41.46 -59.39
N LYS A 369 -23.92 41.92 -59.76
CA LYS A 369 -25.04 42.19 -58.86
C LYS A 369 -25.59 40.90 -58.24
N GLU A 370 -25.72 39.84 -59.01
CA GLU A 370 -26.22 38.55 -58.54
C GLU A 370 -25.20 37.84 -57.64
N ALA A 371 -23.91 37.95 -57.95
CA ALA A 371 -22.84 37.52 -57.06
C ALA A 371 -22.82 38.31 -55.74
N GLN A 372 -23.00 39.63 -55.79
CA GLN A 372 -23.09 40.48 -54.59
C GLN A 372 -24.31 40.12 -53.72
N ASN A 373 -25.48 39.90 -54.33
CA ASN A 373 -26.69 39.44 -53.64
C ASN A 373 -26.45 38.08 -52.98
N SER A 374 -25.95 37.11 -53.74
CA SER A 374 -25.67 35.75 -53.26
C SER A 374 -24.68 35.74 -52.09
N PHE A 375 -23.63 36.56 -52.16
CA PHE A 375 -22.64 36.73 -51.10
C PHE A 375 -23.25 37.37 -49.84
N SER A 376 -24.09 38.39 -50.01
CA SER A 376 -24.79 39.05 -48.89
C SER A 376 -25.77 38.11 -48.18
N VAL A 377 -26.53 37.30 -48.93
CA VAL A 377 -27.41 36.26 -48.39
C VAL A 377 -26.60 35.16 -47.70
N GLY A 378 -25.48 34.72 -48.28
CA GLY A 378 -24.57 33.75 -47.67
C GLY A 378 -24.01 34.22 -46.32
N ILE A 379 -23.59 35.48 -46.23
CA ILE A 379 -23.15 36.09 -44.97
C ILE A 379 -24.29 36.13 -43.94
N LYS A 380 -25.50 36.53 -44.34
CA LYS A 380 -26.66 36.58 -43.44
C LYS A 380 -26.99 35.19 -42.87
N ASN A 381 -27.10 34.17 -43.73
CA ASN A 381 -27.42 32.81 -43.31
C ASN A 381 -26.34 32.24 -42.37
N ASN A 382 -25.05 32.49 -42.67
CA ASN A 382 -23.96 32.09 -41.77
C ASN A 382 -24.02 32.81 -40.42
N MET A 383 -24.39 34.09 -40.39
CA MET A 383 -24.56 34.86 -39.15
C MET A 383 -25.73 34.32 -38.31
N GLU A 384 -26.84 33.95 -38.94
CA GLU A 384 -27.99 33.33 -38.28
C GLU A 384 -27.62 31.95 -37.70
N MET A 385 -26.91 31.11 -38.45
CA MET A 385 -26.37 29.84 -37.95
C MET A 385 -25.39 30.02 -36.77
N ILE A 386 -24.51 31.02 -36.82
CA ILE A 386 -23.59 31.33 -35.72
C ILE A 386 -24.38 31.79 -34.48
N GLN A 387 -25.43 32.60 -34.65
CA GLN A 387 -26.27 33.05 -33.55
C GLN A 387 -27.04 31.89 -32.89
N GLU A 388 -27.60 30.97 -33.69
CA GLU A 388 -28.26 29.75 -33.18
C GLU A 388 -27.26 28.82 -32.47
N ALA A 389 -26.04 28.68 -32.98
CA ALA A 389 -24.98 27.91 -32.32
C ALA A 389 -24.58 28.52 -30.97
N ILE A 390 -24.48 29.85 -30.87
CA ILE A 390 -24.20 30.57 -29.60
C ILE A 390 -25.32 30.31 -28.58
N ILE A 391 -26.59 30.44 -28.97
CA ILE A 391 -27.74 30.20 -28.09
C ILE A 391 -27.76 28.75 -27.57
N ASN A 392 -27.46 27.77 -28.43
CA ASN A 392 -27.36 26.36 -28.03
C ASN A 392 -26.21 26.12 -27.04
N VAL A 393 -25.03 26.74 -27.26
CA VAL A 393 -23.88 26.64 -26.34
C VAL A 393 -24.18 27.31 -24.99
N GLU A 394 -24.86 28.46 -24.98
CA GLU A 394 -25.27 29.16 -23.75
C GLU A 394 -26.28 28.33 -22.94
N SER A 395 -27.27 27.71 -23.61
CA SER A 395 -28.24 26.81 -22.99
C SER A 395 -27.57 25.57 -22.40
N GLN A 396 -26.73 24.88 -23.17
CA GLN A 396 -25.99 23.69 -22.70
C GLN A 396 -25.06 24.04 -21.52
N THR A 397 -24.36 25.17 -21.59
CA THR A 397 -23.50 25.66 -20.49
C THR A 397 -24.33 25.90 -19.22
N THR A 398 -25.51 26.49 -19.35
CA THR A 398 -26.43 26.76 -18.23
C THR A 398 -26.92 25.47 -17.57
N ASP A 399 -27.33 24.47 -18.36
CA ASP A 399 -27.77 23.18 -17.83
C ASP A 399 -26.60 22.38 -17.21
N ILE A 400 -25.39 22.43 -17.77
CA ILE A 400 -24.19 21.85 -17.17
C ILE A 400 -23.91 22.50 -15.81
N ILE A 401 -23.89 23.83 -15.71
CA ILE A 401 -23.68 24.56 -14.45
C ILE A 401 -24.74 24.17 -13.40
N LYS A 402 -26.01 24.09 -13.81
CA LYS A 402 -27.13 23.71 -12.95
C LYS A 402 -26.99 22.28 -12.42
N ASN A 403 -26.71 21.32 -13.30
CA ASN A 403 -26.53 19.92 -12.93
C ASN A 403 -25.31 19.73 -12.01
N HIS A 404 -24.19 20.39 -12.32
CA HIS A 404 -22.98 20.31 -11.51
C HIS A 404 -23.15 21.00 -10.13
N SER A 405 -23.95 22.07 -10.05
CA SER A 405 -24.34 22.69 -8.78
C SER A 405 -25.18 21.75 -7.90
N VAL A 406 -26.17 21.05 -8.47
CA VAL A 406 -26.95 20.03 -7.76
C VAL A 406 -26.06 18.87 -7.31
N GLN A 407 -25.14 18.41 -8.15
CA GLN A 407 -24.19 17.34 -7.80
C GLN A 407 -23.25 17.75 -6.65
N LEU A 408 -22.72 18.98 -6.68
CA LEU A 408 -21.88 19.53 -5.60
C LEU A 408 -22.64 19.66 -4.28
N GLN A 409 -23.91 20.07 -4.30
CA GLN A 409 -24.76 20.09 -3.09
C GLN A 409 -24.99 18.67 -2.56
N SER A 410 -25.16 17.68 -3.44
CA SER A 410 -25.31 16.27 -3.05
C SER A 410 -24.05 15.72 -2.38
N THR A 411 -22.87 15.90 -2.97
CA THR A 411 -21.61 15.43 -2.37
C THR A 411 -21.23 16.22 -1.13
N GLN A 412 -21.59 17.50 -1.02
CA GLN A 412 -21.44 18.27 0.22
C GLN A 412 -22.34 17.71 1.35
N ALA A 413 -23.57 17.33 1.04
CA ALA A 413 -24.48 16.70 2.01
C ALA A 413 -24.00 15.30 2.44
N GLU A 414 -23.54 14.49 1.48
CA GLU A 414 -22.99 13.16 1.74
C GLU A 414 -21.70 13.23 2.58
N MET A 415 -20.75 14.09 2.21
CA MET A 415 -19.52 14.30 2.99
C MET A 415 -19.80 14.84 4.39
N LYS A 416 -20.81 15.72 4.56
CA LYS A 416 -21.28 16.15 5.88
C LYS A 416 -21.77 14.96 6.71
N ASN A 417 -22.57 14.06 6.13
CA ASN A 417 -23.09 12.90 6.85
C ASN A 417 -21.94 11.95 7.25
N VAL A 418 -21.01 11.64 6.34
CA VAL A 418 -19.83 10.80 6.63
C VAL A 418 -18.96 11.40 7.74
N LEU A 419 -18.78 12.73 7.77
CA LEU A 419 -18.05 13.42 8.84
C LEU A 419 -18.81 13.36 10.19
N VAL A 420 -20.12 13.55 10.18
CA VAL A 420 -20.96 13.48 11.40
C VAL A 420 -20.98 12.05 11.96
N ASP A 421 -21.14 11.03 11.12
CA ASP A 421 -21.13 9.63 11.53
C ASP A 421 -19.74 9.21 12.04
N GLY A 422 -18.66 9.63 11.35
CA GLY A 422 -17.29 9.39 11.77
C GLY A 422 -16.95 10.00 13.13
N ILE A 423 -17.35 11.26 13.36
CA ILE A 423 -17.19 11.94 14.65
C ILE A 423 -18.04 11.25 15.73
N THR A 424 -19.30 10.92 15.43
CA THR A 424 -20.21 10.28 16.40
C THR A 424 -19.70 8.91 16.81
N LYS A 425 -19.24 8.09 15.85
CA LYS A 425 -18.66 6.77 16.12
C LYS A 425 -17.36 6.87 16.92
N SER A 426 -16.45 7.77 16.54
CA SER A 426 -15.22 8.03 17.30
C SER A 426 -15.51 8.46 18.75
N GLN A 427 -16.51 9.34 18.95
CA GLN A 427 -16.94 9.76 20.27
C GLN A 427 -17.56 8.61 21.10
N GLN A 428 -18.29 7.69 20.46
CA GLN A 428 -18.78 6.47 21.12
C GLN A 428 -17.64 5.53 21.52
N GLU A 429 -16.68 5.28 20.63
CA GLU A 429 -15.52 4.41 20.88
C GLU A 429 -14.63 4.96 22.01
N VAL A 430 -14.35 6.27 22.01
CA VAL A 430 -13.64 6.97 23.10
C VAL A 430 -14.42 6.89 24.42
N THR A 431 -15.75 7.07 24.40
CA THR A 431 -16.58 6.99 25.61
C THR A 431 -16.58 5.56 26.18
N ALA A 432 -16.68 4.53 25.34
CA ALA A 432 -16.61 3.13 25.75
C ALA A 432 -15.23 2.78 26.34
N GLY A 433 -14.15 3.22 25.70
CA GLY A 433 -12.78 3.03 26.20
C GLY A 433 -12.53 3.71 27.55
N LEU A 434 -13.09 4.92 27.76
CA LEU A 434 -13.03 5.60 29.05
C LEU A 434 -13.85 4.88 30.14
N GLN A 435 -15.01 4.32 29.80
CA GLN A 435 -15.83 3.55 30.74
C GLN A 435 -15.15 2.24 31.16
N GLU A 436 -14.57 1.49 30.22
CA GLU A 436 -13.85 0.25 30.55
C GLU A 436 -12.55 0.53 31.32
N ASN A 437 -11.81 1.61 31.00
CA ASN A 437 -10.69 2.05 31.81
C ASN A 437 -11.11 2.43 33.25
N ALA A 438 -12.23 3.14 33.41
CA ALA A 438 -12.75 3.48 34.75
C ALA A 438 -13.17 2.23 35.54
N LYS A 439 -13.71 1.20 34.86
CA LYS A 439 -14.01 -0.10 35.45
C LYS A 439 -12.74 -0.86 35.86
N ILE A 440 -11.74 -0.96 34.98
CA ILE A 440 -10.44 -1.59 35.28
C ILE A 440 -9.75 -0.90 36.48
N ILE A 441 -9.76 0.43 36.53
CA ILE A 441 -9.22 1.19 37.67
C ILE A 441 -9.99 0.86 38.96
N ARG A 442 -11.32 0.82 38.91
CA ARG A 442 -12.16 0.46 40.07
C ARG A 442 -11.90 -0.96 40.56
N GLU A 443 -11.79 -1.93 39.65
CA GLU A 443 -11.49 -3.32 39.97
C GLU A 443 -10.07 -3.47 40.54
N GLY A 444 -9.08 -2.75 39.98
CA GLY A 444 -7.72 -2.69 40.51
C GLY A 444 -7.63 -2.08 41.91
N VAL A 445 -8.39 -1.01 42.19
CA VAL A 445 -8.47 -0.41 43.53
C VAL A 445 -9.12 -1.38 44.53
N LEU A 446 -10.21 -2.06 44.16
CA LEU A 446 -10.86 -3.06 45.03
C LEU A 446 -9.98 -4.29 45.28
N ALA A 447 -9.19 -4.72 44.29
CA ALA A 447 -8.22 -5.79 44.46
C ALA A 447 -7.05 -5.38 45.39
N LEU A 448 -6.55 -4.15 45.24
CA LEU A 448 -5.51 -3.58 46.09
C LEU A 448 -5.98 -3.45 47.55
N ASP A 449 -7.17 -2.89 47.77
CA ASP A 449 -7.78 -2.71 49.10
C ASP A 449 -7.94 -4.06 49.82
N LYS A 450 -8.43 -5.08 49.11
CA LYS A 450 -8.57 -6.44 49.64
C LYS A 450 -7.22 -7.11 49.99
N GLU A 451 -6.20 -6.93 49.16
CA GLU A 451 -4.89 -7.54 49.42
C GLU A 451 -4.12 -6.77 50.52
N LEU A 452 -4.40 -5.47 50.71
CA LEU A 452 -3.97 -4.68 51.87
C LEU A 452 -4.69 -5.11 53.16
N GLU A 453 -6.02 -5.23 53.15
CA GLU A 453 -6.82 -5.74 54.29
C GLU A 453 -6.30 -7.12 54.73
N LYS A 454 -6.10 -8.03 53.77
CA LYS A 454 -5.51 -9.35 53.99
C LYS A 454 -4.08 -9.26 54.55
N GLY A 455 -3.19 -8.46 53.95
CA GLY A 455 -1.82 -8.31 54.42
C GLY A 455 -1.72 -7.74 55.84
N LEU A 456 -2.59 -6.79 56.18
CA LEU A 456 -2.77 -6.29 57.55
C LEU A 456 -3.32 -7.37 58.49
N THR A 457 -4.32 -8.14 58.06
CA THR A 457 -4.93 -9.22 58.85
C THR A 457 -3.96 -10.36 59.12
N ASP A 458 -3.19 -10.79 58.12
CA ASP A 458 -2.15 -11.81 58.28
C ASP A 458 -1.02 -11.31 59.21
N SER A 459 -0.64 -10.03 59.10
CA SER A 459 0.35 -9.41 60.00
C SER A 459 -0.14 -9.31 61.44
N LEU A 460 -1.37 -8.85 61.65
CA LEU A 460 -2.02 -8.78 62.97
C LEU A 460 -2.26 -10.18 63.57
N THR A 461 -2.58 -11.17 62.73
CA THR A 461 -2.75 -12.58 63.16
C THR A 461 -1.40 -13.20 63.53
N SER A 462 -0.33 -12.88 62.80
CA SER A 462 1.03 -13.30 63.12
C SER A 462 1.49 -12.70 64.46
N LEU A 463 1.32 -11.38 64.63
CA LEU A 463 1.58 -10.66 65.87
C LEU A 463 0.76 -11.22 67.04
N GLY A 464 -0.53 -11.48 66.81
CA GLY A 464 -1.44 -12.08 67.79
C GLY A 464 -1.02 -13.48 68.21
N LYS A 465 -0.56 -14.33 67.27
CA LYS A 465 -0.01 -15.66 67.58
C LYS A 465 1.31 -15.59 68.36
N GLN A 466 2.17 -14.62 68.06
CA GLN A 466 3.42 -14.40 68.81
C GLN A 466 3.14 -13.89 70.24
N LEU A 467 2.19 -12.97 70.40
CA LEU A 467 1.74 -12.50 71.72
C LEU A 467 1.04 -13.62 72.52
N ALA A 468 0.22 -14.43 71.85
CA ALA A 468 -0.45 -15.57 72.48
C ALA A 468 0.53 -16.64 72.95
N SER A 469 1.50 -17.07 72.11
CA SER A 469 2.49 -18.07 72.52
C SER A 469 3.47 -17.53 73.57
N LEU A 470 3.79 -16.24 73.54
CA LEU A 470 4.55 -15.57 74.60
C LEU A 470 3.78 -15.58 75.92
N SER A 471 2.48 -15.25 75.90
CA SER A 471 1.60 -15.24 77.09
C SER A 471 1.31 -16.64 77.63
N GLU A 472 1.06 -17.62 76.75
CA GLU A 472 0.84 -19.02 77.11
C GLU A 472 2.10 -19.63 77.74
N LYS A 473 3.29 -19.34 77.18
CA LYS A 473 4.56 -19.69 77.79
C LYS A 473 4.75 -19.00 79.14
N PHE A 474 4.42 -17.71 79.26
CA PHE A 474 4.49 -16.98 80.53
C PHE A 474 3.59 -17.64 81.59
N VAL A 475 2.34 -17.97 81.27
CA VAL A 475 1.44 -18.70 82.18
C VAL A 475 2.01 -20.09 82.50
N SER A 476 2.50 -20.83 81.52
CA SER A 476 3.13 -22.15 81.71
C SER A 476 4.36 -22.11 82.63
N ASP A 477 5.18 -21.06 82.55
CA ASP A 477 6.40 -20.93 83.35
C ASP A 477 6.10 -20.43 84.78
N TYR A 478 5.06 -19.62 84.97
CA TYR A 478 4.67 -19.06 86.29
C TYR A 478 3.58 -19.85 87.05
N LEU A 479 2.80 -20.73 86.40
CA LEU A 479 1.82 -21.59 87.10
C LEU A 479 2.50 -22.58 88.06
N PRO A 480 3.57 -23.31 87.69
CA PRO A 480 4.28 -24.19 88.62
C PRO A 480 4.96 -23.40 89.74
N LEU A 481 5.44 -22.19 89.45
CA LEU A 481 6.10 -21.33 90.43
C LEU A 481 5.11 -20.81 91.48
N THR A 482 3.90 -20.40 91.06
CA THR A 482 2.84 -19.96 91.97
C THR A 482 2.22 -21.11 92.76
N GLU A 483 2.12 -22.31 92.18
CA GLU A 483 1.69 -23.51 92.92
C GLU A 483 2.75 -23.94 93.95
N ARG A 484 4.04 -23.92 93.61
CA ARG A 484 5.15 -24.12 94.56
C ARG A 484 5.16 -23.07 95.67
N LEU A 485 4.84 -21.81 95.35
CA LEU A 485 4.69 -20.74 96.36
C LEU A 485 3.50 -21.01 97.30
N ARG A 486 2.36 -21.47 96.76
CA ARG A 486 1.20 -21.91 97.56
C ARG A 486 1.54 -23.10 98.45
N GLU A 487 2.34 -24.05 97.95
CA GLU A 487 2.81 -25.22 98.68
C GLU A 487 3.76 -24.85 99.82
N VAL A 488 4.72 -23.94 99.59
CA VAL A 488 5.59 -23.37 100.63
C VAL A 488 4.81 -22.59 101.68
N VAL A 489 3.82 -21.77 101.28
CA VAL A 489 2.93 -21.07 102.23
C VAL A 489 2.08 -22.06 103.04
N ARG A 490 1.64 -23.19 102.44
CA ARG A 490 0.92 -24.25 103.17
C ARG A 490 1.82 -25.00 104.15
N LEU A 491 3.10 -25.22 103.80
CA LEU A 491 4.09 -25.80 104.70
C LEU A 491 4.41 -24.86 105.87
N ALA A 492 4.59 -23.57 105.62
CA ALA A 492 4.77 -22.56 106.67
C ALA A 492 3.58 -22.53 107.64
N ARG A 493 2.35 -22.47 107.11
CA ARG A 493 1.12 -22.46 107.90
C ARG A 493 0.88 -23.75 108.70
N ASN A 494 1.44 -24.88 108.27
CA ASN A 494 1.40 -26.14 109.03
C ASN A 494 2.46 -26.19 110.15
N ASN A 495 3.54 -25.41 110.05
CA ASN A 495 4.56 -25.30 111.11
C ASN A 495 4.20 -24.30 112.22
N GLU A 496 3.16 -23.48 112.06
CA GLU A 496 2.62 -22.60 113.12
C GLU A 496 1.58 -23.30 114.02
N ALA A 497 1.37 -24.61 113.86
CA ALA A 497 0.30 -25.38 114.50
C ALA A 497 0.79 -26.63 115.25
N ALA A 498 2.05 -26.63 115.71
CA ALA A 498 2.70 -27.72 116.44
C ALA A 498 3.51 -27.19 117.65
#